data_AF-A0A0N1PJJ2-F1
#
_entry.id   AF-A0A0N1PJJ2-F1
#
_cell.length_a   1.000
_cell.length_b   1.000
_cell.length_c   1.000
_cell.angle_alpha   90.00
_cell.angle_beta   90.00
_cell.angle_gamma   90.00
#
_symmetry.space_group_name_H-M   'P 1'
#
loop_
_entity.id
_entity.type
_entity.pdbx_description
1 polymer ?
#
loop_
_entity_poly.entity_id
_entity_poly.type
_entity_poly.pdbx_seq_one_letter_code
_entity_poly.pdbx_strand_id
1 'polypeptide(L)' 'MVGKLFFNVVQTKCFILKPVKMCTQRSWWGKCLRKGYQKQAFLRDNLPY' A
#
# COMPACT_ATOMS: atom_id res chain seq x y z
N MET A 1 -21.65 5.10 -16.71
CA MET A 1 -21.62 5.34 -15.25
C MET A 1 -20.33 4.76 -14.66
N VAL A 2 -19.25 5.55 -14.62
CA VAL A 2 -17.93 5.16 -14.05
C VAL A 2 -17.45 6.21 -13.03
N GLY A 3 -18.29 7.21 -12.69
CA GLY A 3 -17.90 8.34 -11.84
C GLY A 3 -18.28 8.26 -10.36
N LYS A 4 -19.05 7.23 -9.93
CA LYS A 4 -19.62 7.18 -8.56
C LYS A 4 -18.90 6.25 -7.59
N LEU A 5 -17.93 5.47 -8.06
CA LEU A 5 -17.22 4.45 -7.27
C LEU A 5 -15.88 4.91 -6.67
N PHE A 6 -15.33 6.05 -7.11
CA PHE A 6 -14.02 6.51 -6.62
C PHE A 6 -14.08 7.46 -5.43
N PHE A 7 -15.22 8.11 -5.16
CA PHE A 7 -15.31 9.13 -4.10
C PHE A 7 -16.20 8.74 -2.91
N ASN A 8 -17.14 7.80 -3.06
CA ASN A 8 -17.97 7.32 -1.93
C ASN A 8 -17.39 6.09 -1.22
N VAL A 9 -16.51 5.31 -1.85
CA VAL A 9 -15.75 4.24 -1.18
C VAL A 9 -14.51 4.81 -0.49
N VAL A 10 -14.04 5.98 -0.93
CA VAL A 10 -12.97 6.79 -0.30
C VAL A 10 -13.59 7.77 0.70
N GLN A 11 -14.39 7.27 1.64
CA GLN A 11 -14.59 7.99 2.90
C GLN A 11 -13.26 7.96 3.67
N THR A 12 -12.32 8.83 3.26
CA THR A 12 -11.16 9.36 4.01
C THR A 12 -10.59 8.45 5.11
N LYS A 13 -10.29 7.19 4.80
CA LYS A 13 -9.34 6.41 5.59
C LYS A 13 -7.98 7.02 5.27
N CYS A 14 -7.46 7.86 6.16
CA CYS A 14 -6.13 8.43 6.01
C CYS A 14 -5.11 7.29 5.80
N PHE A 15 -4.66 7.09 4.57
CA PHE A 15 -3.62 6.14 4.27
C PHE A 15 -2.26 6.85 4.36
N ILE A 16 -1.34 6.29 5.13
CA ILE A 16 0.02 6.78 5.21
C ILE A 16 0.89 5.97 4.26
N LEU A 17 1.63 6.65 3.39
CA LEU A 17 2.70 6.04 2.61
C LEU A 17 3.91 5.84 3.51
N LYS A 18 4.21 4.60 3.89
CA LYS A 18 5.43 4.27 4.64
C LYS A 18 6.42 3.53 3.74
N PRO A 19 7.72 3.85 3.81
CA PRO A 19 8.74 3.09 3.11
C PRO A 19 8.89 1.72 3.77
N VAL A 20 8.66 0.66 3.00
CA VAL A 20 8.83 -0.74 3.43
C VAL A 20 9.87 -1.43 2.57
N LYS A 21 10.62 -2.33 3.22
CA LYS A 21 11.62 -3.16 2.55
C LYS A 21 10.92 -4.32 1.87
N MET A 22 10.65 -4.18 0.57
CA MET A 22 10.03 -5.22 -0.25
C MET A 22 11.05 -5.88 -1.19
N CYS A 23 10.74 -7.09 -1.60
CA CYS A 23 11.54 -7.78 -2.60
C CYS A 23 11.24 -7.21 -3.98
N THR A 24 12.21 -6.53 -4.59
CA THR A 24 12.06 -5.95 -5.93
C THR A 24 12.41 -6.92 -7.03
N GLN A 25 13.30 -7.89 -6.76
CA GLN A 25 13.67 -8.93 -7.72
C GLN A 25 13.71 -10.29 -7.05
N ARG A 26 13.00 -11.26 -7.64
CA ARG A 26 12.96 -12.66 -7.20
C ARG A 26 13.75 -13.53 -8.18
N SER A 27 14.41 -14.55 -7.66
CA SER A 27 15.01 -15.61 -8.47
C SER A 27 13.91 -16.50 -9.05
N TRP A 28 14.26 -17.27 -10.08
CA TRP A 28 13.36 -18.23 -10.70
C TRP A 28 12.84 -19.30 -9.72
N TRP A 29 13.61 -19.59 -8.65
CA TRP A 29 13.22 -20.46 -7.55
C TRP A 29 12.53 -19.73 -6.37
N GLY A 30 12.11 -18.48 -6.56
CA GLY A 30 11.32 -17.71 -5.58
C GLY A 30 12.13 -17.06 -4.45
N LYS A 31 13.46 -17.20 -4.42
CA LYS A 31 14.31 -16.51 -3.42
C LYS A 31 14.40 -15.03 -3.75
N CYS A 32 14.33 -14.17 -2.74
CA CYS A 32 14.51 -12.74 -2.95
C CYS A 32 15.97 -12.41 -3.24
N LEU A 33 16.27 -11.91 -4.46
CA LEU A 33 17.62 -11.52 -4.87
C LEU A 33 17.95 -10.10 -4.42
N ARG A 34 17.00 -9.19 -4.56
CA ARG A 34 17.17 -7.78 -4.19
C ARG A 34 15.99 -7.26 -3.39
N LYS A 35 16.33 -6.57 -2.31
CA LYS A 35 15.39 -5.87 -1.44
C LYS A 35 15.53 -4.38 -1.73
N GLY A 36 14.43 -3.72 -2.04
CA GLY A 36 14.36 -2.28 -2.25
C GLY A 36 13.37 -1.66 -1.27
N TYR A 37 13.48 -0.35 -1.08
CA TYR A 37 12.49 0.42 -0.35
C TYR A 37 11.41 0.88 -1.32
N GLN A 38 10.16 0.50 -1.06
CA GLN A 38 9.00 0.98 -1.80
C GLN A 38 8.02 1.63 -0.84
N LYS A 39 7.32 2.66 -1.30
CA LYS A 39 6.26 3.31 -0.51
C LYS A 39 5.01 2.43 -0.60
N GLN A 40 4.59 1.84 0.52
CA GLN A 40 3.34 1.09 0.62
C GLN A 40 2.31 1.93 1.38
N ALA A 41 1.06 1.89 0.91
CA ALA A 41 -0.06 2.53 1.59
C ALA A 41 -0.49 1.69 2.80
N PHE A 42 -0.50 2.32 3.97
CA PHE A 42 -1.02 1.75 5.21
C PHE A 42 -2.29 2.48 5.60
N LEU A 43 -3.40 1.76 5.70
CA LEU A 43 -4.63 2.29 6.26
C LEU A 43 -4.42 2.50 7.77
N ARG A 44 -4.63 3.71 8.25
CA ARG A 44 -4.80 3.94 9.68
C ARG A 44 -6.27 3.84 10.03
N ASP A 45 -6.56 3.15 11.13
CA ASP A 45 -7.84 3.29 11.78
C ASP A 45 -7.92 4.65 12.48
N ASN A 46 -9.11 5.25 12.45
CA ASN A 46 -9.36 6.51 13.15
C ASN A 46 -9.14 6.29 14.65
N LEU A 47 -8.43 7.20 15.30
CA LEU A 47 -8.31 7.22 16.75
C LEU A 47 -9.73 7.37 17.34
N PRO A 48 -10.15 6.51 18.28
CA PRO A 48 -11.40 6.72 19.00
C PRO A 48 -11.26 8.01 19.82
N TYR A 49 -12.25 8.90 19.69
CA TYR A 49 -12.38 10.12 20.49
C TYR A 49 -13.03 9.82 21.82
#